data_AF-A0A1I3IBZ2-F1
#
_entry.id   AF-A0A1I3IBZ2-F1
#
_cell.length_a   1.000
_cell.length_b   1.000
_cell.length_c   1.000
_cell.angle_alpha   90.00
_cell.angle_beta   90.00
_cell.angle_gamma   90.00
#
_symmetry.space_group_name_H-M   'P 1'
#
loop_
_entity.id
_entity.type
_entity.pdbx_description
1 polymer ?
#
loop_
_entity_poly.entity_id
_entity_poly.type
_entity_poly.pdbx_seq_one_letter_code
_entity_poly.pdbx_strand_id
1 'polypeptide(L)'
;MKRSDILYSGLEIQNKHNYPIVAVLSDLSGTKKFLAVSVSSGSTTQVSMPIGQYGMQVLTGSEWCNLKEGFSDGANISITNGILINVGETSFLRLNATGQRPEQFSINFDVPRSYNSKILNQPAEVSSLKRLDLLQTREGHYFSSGTINQLPVVFMIDTGATNVSISSEVASRAGIKKCSPKLVSTANGNVNACTAIVPKITFGKFKLDNVEVTIMPNMSSDSLLGMNVLKNFRIEQVGNIMRISSQ
;
A
#
# COMPACT_ATOMS: atom_id res chain seq x y z
N MET A 1 8.23 -16.81 -13.30
CA MET A 1 7.05 -15.95 -13.52
C MET A 1 7.54 -14.50 -13.54
N LYS A 2 7.46 -13.80 -14.67
CA LYS A 2 7.87 -12.39 -14.77
C LYS A 2 6.82 -11.56 -14.00
N ARG A 3 7.24 -10.84 -12.96
CA ARG A 3 6.36 -9.99 -12.13
C ARG A 3 5.89 -8.69 -12.82
N SER A 4 6.24 -8.47 -14.09
CA SER A 4 6.03 -7.21 -14.84
C SER A 4 4.60 -6.98 -15.35
N ASP A 5 3.75 -8.00 -15.36
CA ASP A 5 2.46 -7.93 -16.05
C ASP A 5 1.30 -7.62 -15.09
N ILE A 6 1.63 -7.31 -13.84
CA ILE A 6 0.66 -7.12 -12.75
C ILE A 6 0.37 -5.63 -12.63
N LEU A 7 -0.85 -5.23 -12.98
CA LEU A 7 -1.39 -3.91 -12.66
C LEU A 7 -1.66 -3.80 -11.17
N TYR A 8 -1.41 -2.62 -10.63
CA TYR A 8 -1.70 -2.29 -9.24
C TYR A 8 -2.78 -1.21 -9.21
N SER A 9 -3.57 -1.22 -8.15
CA SER A 9 -4.50 -0.14 -7.86
C SER A 9 -4.58 0.12 -6.35
N GLY A 10 -5.06 1.30 -5.99
CA GLY A 10 -5.33 1.64 -4.60
C GLY A 10 -6.51 0.85 -4.04
N LEU A 11 -6.43 0.50 -2.77
CA LEU A 11 -7.56 0.18 -1.92
C LEU A 11 -7.53 1.17 -0.75
N GLU A 12 -8.49 2.07 -0.71
CA GLU A 12 -8.69 2.96 0.43
C GLU A 12 -9.64 2.31 1.43
N ILE A 13 -9.20 2.17 2.68
CA ILE A 13 -9.96 1.61 3.78
C ILE A 13 -10.26 2.73 4.77
N GLN A 14 -11.53 3.09 4.86
CA GLN A 14 -12.05 4.09 5.79
C GLN A 14 -12.78 3.40 6.94
N ASN A 15 -12.24 3.55 8.15
CA ASN A 15 -12.84 3.02 9.37
C ASN A 15 -13.67 4.10 10.09
N LYS A 16 -14.99 4.12 9.85
CA LYS A 16 -15.97 4.87 10.66
C LYS A 16 -16.67 3.99 11.70
N HIS A 17 -16.10 2.83 12.01
CA HIS A 17 -16.52 2.04 13.18
C HIS A 17 -15.91 2.63 14.45
N ASN A 18 -16.53 2.35 15.60
CA ASN A 18 -16.07 2.85 16.89
C ASN A 18 -14.80 2.14 17.39
N TYR A 19 -14.48 0.97 16.83
CA TYR A 19 -13.35 0.14 17.21
C TYR A 19 -12.26 0.14 16.13
N PRO A 20 -10.98 -0.05 16.49
CA PRO A 20 -9.96 -0.33 15.51
C PRO A 20 -10.30 -1.63 14.76
N ILE A 21 -9.79 -1.72 13.54
CA ILE A 21 -9.93 -2.92 12.71
C ILE A 21 -8.58 -3.41 12.23
N VAL A 22 -8.48 -4.71 11.96
CA VAL A 22 -7.44 -5.30 11.13
C VAL A 22 -8.11 -5.93 9.91
N ALA A 23 -7.91 -5.33 8.75
CA ALA A 23 -8.36 -5.83 7.46
C ALA A 23 -7.33 -6.83 6.92
N VAL A 24 -7.71 -8.11 6.83
CA VAL A 24 -6.84 -9.19 6.35
C VAL A 24 -7.26 -9.58 4.95
N LEU A 25 -6.34 -9.43 3.99
CA LEU A 25 -6.52 -9.80 2.60
C LEU A 25 -5.78 -11.09 2.30
N SER A 26 -6.44 -11.97 1.57
CA SER A 26 -6.05 -13.36 1.36
C SER A 26 -6.47 -13.84 -0.02
N ASP A 27 -6.10 -15.08 -0.34
CA ASP A 27 -6.74 -15.79 -1.44
C ASP A 27 -8.22 -16.06 -1.11
N LEU A 28 -9.02 -16.45 -2.11
CA LEU A 28 -10.47 -16.63 -1.93
C LEU A 28 -10.83 -17.70 -0.88
N SER A 29 -9.93 -18.65 -0.62
CA SER A 29 -10.11 -19.67 0.41
C SER A 29 -9.79 -19.18 1.83
N GLY A 30 -9.13 -18.02 1.98
CA GLY A 30 -8.66 -17.49 3.26
C GLY A 30 -7.41 -18.19 3.82
N THR A 31 -6.86 -19.20 3.12
CA THR A 31 -5.71 -19.97 3.62
C THR A 31 -4.40 -19.21 3.53
N LYS A 32 -4.20 -18.43 2.46
CA LYS A 32 -2.99 -17.67 2.20
C LYS A 32 -3.25 -16.18 2.41
N LYS A 33 -2.80 -15.66 3.55
CA LYS A 33 -2.84 -14.24 3.87
C LYS A 33 -1.75 -13.49 3.09
N PHE A 34 -2.12 -12.42 2.41
CA PHE A 34 -1.22 -11.56 1.64
C PHE A 34 -0.87 -10.27 2.39
N LEU A 35 -1.86 -9.68 3.06
CA LEU A 35 -1.75 -8.39 3.72
C LEU A 35 -2.67 -8.35 4.94
N ALA A 36 -2.24 -7.69 6.02
CA ALA A 36 -3.07 -7.41 7.18
C ALA A 36 -2.82 -5.95 7.57
N VAL A 37 -3.85 -5.11 7.47
CA VAL A 37 -3.74 -3.66 7.64
C VAL A 37 -4.52 -3.25 8.88
N SER A 38 -3.86 -2.62 9.84
CA SER A 38 -4.54 -2.03 11.00
C SER A 38 -5.05 -0.63 10.68
N VAL A 39 -6.31 -0.36 11.00
CA VAL A 39 -6.93 0.96 10.79
C VAL A 39 -7.64 1.39 12.07
N SER A 40 -7.11 2.43 12.71
CA SER A 40 -7.71 3.02 13.91
C SER A 40 -9.12 3.53 13.65
N SER A 41 -9.95 3.58 14.70
CA SER A 41 -11.26 4.21 14.66
C SER A 41 -11.17 5.66 14.16
N GLY A 42 -12.08 6.05 13.27
CA GLY A 42 -12.11 7.38 12.64
C GLY A 42 -11.01 7.65 11.62
N SER A 43 -10.16 6.68 11.30
CA SER A 43 -9.01 6.86 10.40
C SER A 43 -9.25 6.27 9.01
N THR A 44 -8.44 6.71 8.05
CA THR A 44 -8.41 6.17 6.68
C THR A 44 -6.98 5.78 6.32
N THR A 45 -6.83 4.67 5.62
CA THR A 45 -5.54 4.21 5.08
C THR A 45 -5.70 3.79 3.63
N GLN A 46 -4.63 3.81 2.85
CA GLN A 46 -4.60 3.42 1.45
C GLN A 46 -3.47 2.42 1.22
N VAL A 47 -3.84 1.24 0.72
CA VAL A 47 -2.87 0.20 0.37
C VAL A 47 -2.84 -0.01 -1.13
N SER A 48 -1.66 -0.25 -1.68
CA SER A 48 -1.50 -0.58 -3.09
C SER A 48 -1.53 -2.09 -3.27
N MET A 49 -2.40 -2.56 -4.15
CA MET A 49 -2.63 -3.98 -4.35
C MET A 49 -2.60 -4.38 -5.81
N PRO A 50 -2.10 -5.58 -6.15
CA PRO A 50 -2.29 -6.13 -7.47
C PRO A 50 -3.78 -6.17 -7.82
N ILE A 51 -4.13 -5.87 -9.07
CA ILE A 51 -5.48 -6.08 -9.56
C ILE A 51 -5.86 -7.55 -9.42
N GLY A 52 -7.12 -7.81 -9.09
CA GLY A 52 -7.62 -9.17 -8.91
C GLY A 52 -8.67 -9.29 -7.82
N GLN A 53 -9.12 -10.53 -7.61
CA GLN A 53 -10.10 -10.87 -6.61
C GLN A 53 -9.41 -11.44 -5.37
N TYR A 54 -9.80 -10.95 -4.19
CA TYR A 54 -9.19 -11.31 -2.92
C TYR A 54 -10.24 -11.75 -1.92
N GLY A 55 -9.93 -12.78 -1.14
CA GLY A 55 -10.68 -13.05 0.09
C GLY A 55 -10.37 -11.98 1.13
N MET A 56 -11.35 -11.62 1.94
CA MET A 56 -11.16 -10.59 2.97
C MET A 56 -11.78 -11.02 4.30
N GLN A 57 -11.07 -10.72 5.39
CA GLN A 57 -11.56 -10.80 6.75
C GLN A 57 -11.38 -9.45 7.45
N VAL A 58 -12.31 -9.10 8.33
CA VAL A 58 -12.21 -7.93 9.20
C VAL A 58 -12.21 -8.41 10.64
N LEU A 59 -11.12 -8.13 11.34
CA LEU A 59 -11.00 -8.33 12.79
C LEU A 59 -11.27 -6.99 13.46
N THR A 60 -12.08 -6.94 14.50
CA THR A 60 -12.38 -5.68 15.20
C THR A 60 -12.64 -5.93 16.68
N GLY A 61 -12.18 -5.04 17.54
CA GLY A 61 -12.26 -5.13 19.00
C GLY A 61 -11.34 -4.09 19.65
N SER A 62 -11.10 -4.20 20.95
CA SER A 62 -10.25 -3.25 21.69
C SER A 62 -8.94 -3.89 22.13
N GLU A 63 -8.94 -5.19 22.43
CA GLU A 63 -7.82 -5.93 23.01
C GLU A 63 -7.15 -6.86 21.99
N TRP A 64 -6.14 -6.34 21.27
CA TRP A 64 -5.43 -7.09 20.22
C TRP A 64 -4.57 -8.22 20.81
N CYS A 65 -4.76 -9.44 20.31
CA CYS A 65 -3.92 -10.59 20.66
C CYS A 65 -2.87 -10.87 19.56
N ASN A 66 -3.32 -11.39 18.41
CA ASN A 66 -2.46 -11.71 17.27
C ASN A 66 -3.31 -12.01 16.03
N LEU A 67 -2.69 -12.21 14.86
CA LEU A 67 -3.40 -12.44 13.59
C LEU A 67 -4.15 -13.78 13.51
N LYS A 68 -3.89 -14.72 14.43
CA LYS A 68 -4.59 -16.01 14.51
C LYS A 68 -5.85 -15.89 15.36
N GLU A 69 -5.73 -15.30 16.55
CA GLU A 69 -6.83 -15.18 17.53
C GLU A 69 -7.68 -13.91 17.31
N GLY A 70 -7.11 -12.85 16.73
CA GLY A 70 -7.76 -11.55 16.55
C GLY A 70 -7.77 -10.72 17.84
N PHE A 71 -8.91 -10.11 18.13
CA PHE A 71 -9.16 -9.36 19.36
C PHE A 71 -9.88 -10.25 20.36
N SER A 72 -9.47 -10.25 21.63
CA SER A 72 -10.05 -11.13 22.66
C SER A 72 -11.47 -10.73 23.05
N ASP A 73 -11.84 -9.47 22.86
CA ASP A 73 -13.15 -8.88 23.11
C ASP A 73 -13.94 -8.62 21.82
N GLY A 74 -13.44 -9.13 20.69
CA GLY A 74 -13.85 -8.68 19.36
C GLY A 74 -14.55 -9.72 18.52
N ALA A 75 -14.66 -9.39 17.24
CA ALA A 75 -15.25 -10.24 16.21
C ALA A 75 -14.31 -10.41 15.01
N ASN A 76 -14.40 -11.59 14.39
CA ASN A 76 -13.72 -11.92 13.13
C ASN A 76 -14.78 -12.22 12.07
N ILE A 77 -14.93 -11.32 11.10
CA ILE A 77 -15.96 -11.38 10.06
C ILE A 77 -15.30 -11.64 8.72
N SER A 78 -15.67 -12.74 8.06
CA SER A 78 -15.28 -13.00 6.68
C SER A 78 -16.24 -12.31 5.70
N ILE A 79 -15.69 -11.65 4.69
CA ILE A 79 -16.49 -10.96 3.67
C ILE A 79 -16.84 -11.95 2.57
N THR A 80 -18.11 -12.29 2.47
CA THR A 80 -18.65 -13.17 1.44
C THR A 80 -18.31 -12.62 0.04
N ASN A 81 -17.76 -13.48 -0.83
CA ASN A 81 -17.25 -13.14 -2.18
C ASN A 81 -16.00 -12.25 -2.24
N GLY A 82 -15.50 -11.79 -1.09
CA GLY A 82 -14.28 -11.00 -1.01
C GLY A 82 -14.39 -9.60 -1.60
N ILE A 83 -13.27 -9.07 -2.09
CA ILE A 83 -13.17 -7.76 -2.75
C ILE A 83 -12.51 -7.87 -4.12
N LEU A 84 -12.86 -6.96 -5.03
CA LEU A 84 -12.29 -6.87 -6.37
C LEU A 84 -11.47 -5.58 -6.50
N ILE A 85 -10.17 -5.71 -6.71
CA ILE A 85 -9.29 -4.58 -7.03
C ILE A 85 -9.22 -4.43 -8.55
N ASN A 86 -9.80 -3.35 -9.06
CA ASN A 86 -9.82 -3.06 -10.49
C ASN A 86 -8.64 -2.21 -10.92
N VAL A 87 -8.32 -2.28 -12.21
CA VAL A 87 -7.27 -1.45 -12.81
C VAL A 87 -7.66 0.03 -12.78
N GLY A 88 -6.70 0.85 -12.38
CA GLY A 88 -6.72 2.28 -12.64
C GLY A 88 -7.76 3.05 -11.85
N GLU A 89 -8.48 2.46 -10.89
CA GLU A 89 -9.22 3.22 -9.89
C GLU A 89 -9.00 2.68 -8.49
N THR A 90 -8.88 3.58 -7.52
CA THR A 90 -8.87 3.27 -6.10
C THR A 90 -10.22 2.67 -5.73
N SER A 91 -10.18 1.43 -5.25
CA SER A 91 -11.35 0.78 -4.67
C SER A 91 -11.57 1.34 -3.27
N PHE A 92 -12.81 1.62 -2.89
CA PHE A 92 -13.12 2.19 -1.58
C PHE A 92 -13.86 1.18 -0.72
N LEU A 93 -13.30 0.91 0.46
CA LEU A 93 -13.91 0.11 1.49
C LEU A 93 -14.23 1.01 2.69
N ARG A 94 -15.52 1.15 3.00
CA ARG A 94 -15.98 1.94 4.15
C ARG A 94 -16.65 1.04 5.17
N LEU A 95 -16.20 1.11 6.42
CA LEU A 95 -16.83 0.46 7.55
C LEU A 95 -17.60 1.51 8.35
N ASN A 96 -18.88 1.28 8.63
CA ASN A 96 -19.71 2.19 9.44
C ASN A 96 -20.28 1.43 10.65
N ALA A 97 -20.21 2.03 11.84
CA ALA A 97 -20.88 1.49 13.02
C ALA A 97 -22.40 1.40 12.80
N THR A 98 -23.00 0.27 13.14
CA THR A 98 -24.45 0.09 13.19
C THR A 98 -24.96 -0.11 14.61
N GLY A 99 -24.05 -0.08 15.59
CA GLY A 99 -24.33 -0.23 17.01
C GLY A 99 -23.10 0.08 17.86
N GLN A 100 -23.10 -0.38 19.11
CA GLN A 100 -22.05 -0.10 20.09
C GLN A 100 -21.11 -1.28 20.33
N ARG A 101 -21.38 -2.44 19.75
CA ARG A 101 -20.53 -3.63 19.91
C ARG A 101 -19.58 -3.81 18.72
N PRO A 102 -18.42 -4.48 18.90
CA PRO A 102 -17.46 -4.73 17.82
C PRO A 102 -18.08 -5.39 16.58
N GLU A 103 -18.98 -6.36 16.76
CA GLU A 103 -19.67 -7.07 15.67
C GLU A 103 -20.75 -6.26 14.94
N GLN A 104 -21.12 -5.07 15.44
CA GLN A 104 -22.20 -4.25 14.91
C GLN A 104 -21.66 -3.16 13.95
N PHE A 105 -21.35 -3.56 12.73
CA PHE A 105 -20.98 -2.65 11.66
C PHE A 105 -21.53 -3.09 10.30
N SER A 106 -21.49 -2.17 9.36
CA SER A 106 -21.76 -2.42 7.93
C SER A 106 -20.50 -2.16 7.12
N ILE A 107 -20.38 -2.85 5.99
CA ILE A 107 -19.32 -2.64 5.01
C ILE A 107 -19.93 -2.21 3.70
N ASN A 108 -19.43 -1.10 3.15
CA ASN A 108 -19.69 -0.68 1.79
C ASN A 108 -18.39 -0.83 1.00
N PHE A 109 -18.45 -1.59 -0.09
CA PHE A 109 -17.35 -1.72 -1.03
C PHE A 109 -17.78 -1.13 -2.37
N ASP A 110 -17.27 0.06 -2.67
CA ASP A 110 -17.57 0.77 -3.90
C ASP A 110 -16.55 0.34 -4.97
N VAL A 111 -17.02 -0.46 -5.92
CA VAL A 111 -16.26 -0.84 -7.11
C VAL A 111 -16.50 0.21 -8.19
N PRO A 112 -15.46 0.88 -8.69
CA PRO A 112 -15.68 1.86 -9.73
C PRO A 112 -16.07 1.22 -11.06
N ARG A 113 -16.90 1.94 -11.84
CA ARG A 113 -17.49 1.41 -13.09
C ARG A 113 -16.42 0.98 -14.09
N SER A 114 -16.69 -0.16 -14.73
CA SER A 114 -15.81 -0.90 -15.63
C SER A 114 -14.97 -0.01 -16.56
N TYR A 115 -13.65 -0.24 -16.51
CA TYR A 115 -12.68 0.36 -17.42
C TYR A 115 -12.69 -0.37 -18.79
N ASN A 116 -12.43 0.38 -19.86
CA ASN A 116 -12.24 -0.14 -21.22
C ASN A 116 -11.27 -1.34 -21.27
N SER A 117 -11.73 -2.49 -21.78
CA SER A 117 -10.99 -3.75 -21.83
C SER A 117 -9.64 -3.71 -22.57
N LYS A 118 -9.36 -2.64 -23.34
CA LYS A 118 -8.08 -2.43 -24.02
C LYS A 118 -6.89 -2.21 -23.06
N ILE A 119 -7.10 -1.68 -21.86
CA ILE A 119 -6.00 -1.45 -20.89
C ILE A 119 -5.59 -2.73 -20.15
N LEU A 120 -6.47 -3.72 -20.00
CA LEU A 120 -6.13 -5.03 -19.43
C LEU A 120 -5.01 -5.76 -20.20
N ASN A 121 -4.79 -5.38 -21.46
CA ASN A 121 -3.76 -5.96 -22.33
C ASN A 121 -2.43 -5.18 -22.31
N GLN A 122 -2.34 -4.05 -21.61
CA GLN A 122 -1.10 -3.33 -21.43
C GLN A 122 -0.47 -3.64 -20.06
N PRO A 123 0.79 -4.09 -20.01
CA PRO A 123 1.49 -4.29 -18.75
C PRO A 123 1.60 -2.95 -17.99
N ALA A 124 1.27 -2.99 -16.70
CA ALA A 124 1.40 -1.86 -15.78
C ALA A 124 2.81 -1.32 -15.65
N GLU A 125 3.76 -2.25 -15.77
CA GLU A 125 5.15 -2.04 -15.43
C GLU A 125 6.01 -2.78 -16.46
N VAL A 126 6.53 -2.07 -17.46
CA VAL A 126 7.49 -2.65 -18.41
C VAL A 126 8.89 -2.34 -17.91
N SER A 127 9.53 -3.35 -17.32
CA SER A 127 10.88 -3.19 -16.78
C SER A 127 11.96 -3.89 -17.61
N SER A 128 12.98 -3.13 -17.99
CA SER A 128 14.25 -3.55 -18.59
C SER A 128 15.42 -3.11 -17.69
N LEU A 129 16.65 -3.52 -17.99
CA LEU A 129 17.80 -3.24 -17.12
C LEU A 129 18.07 -1.74 -16.91
N LYS A 130 17.72 -0.88 -17.87
CA LYS A 130 17.99 0.56 -17.85
C LYS A 130 16.74 1.44 -17.91
N ARG A 131 15.56 0.83 -18.00
CA ARG A 131 14.30 1.55 -18.23
C ARG A 131 13.13 0.84 -17.57
N LEU A 132 12.28 1.63 -16.94
CA LEU A 132 11.03 1.26 -16.31
C LEU A 132 9.93 2.17 -16.88
N ASP A 133 8.96 1.60 -17.58
CA ASP A 133 7.77 2.32 -18.04
C ASP A 133 6.59 1.94 -17.15
N LEU A 134 5.92 2.94 -16.57
CA LEU A 134 4.81 2.80 -15.63
C LEU A 134 3.55 3.39 -16.23
N LEU A 135 2.45 2.63 -16.22
CA LEU A 135 1.14 3.12 -16.61
C LEU A 135 0.51 3.91 -15.46
N GLN A 136 -0.04 5.08 -15.78
CA GLN A 136 -0.75 5.94 -14.84
C GLN A 136 -2.09 5.33 -14.42
N THR A 137 -2.46 5.45 -13.15
CA THR A 137 -3.84 5.19 -12.68
C THR A 137 -4.78 6.34 -13.09
N ARG A 138 -6.11 6.18 -12.99
CA ARG A 138 -7.05 7.29 -13.32
C ARG A 138 -6.89 8.47 -12.37
N GLU A 139 -6.44 8.24 -11.14
CA GLU A 139 -6.13 9.29 -10.15
C GLU A 139 -4.85 10.05 -10.49
N GLY A 140 -4.09 9.59 -11.48
CA GLY A 140 -2.86 10.24 -11.90
C GLY A 140 -1.60 9.71 -11.24
N HIS A 141 -1.70 8.67 -10.40
CA HIS A 141 -0.57 8.08 -9.69
C HIS A 141 0.18 7.04 -10.52
N TYR A 142 1.44 6.80 -10.14
CA TYR A 142 2.30 5.79 -10.73
C TYR A 142 2.82 4.87 -9.64
N PHE A 143 2.85 3.57 -9.91
CA PHE A 143 3.28 2.56 -8.95
C PHE A 143 4.37 1.69 -9.55
N SER A 144 5.36 1.33 -8.73
CA SER A 144 6.40 0.38 -9.12
C SER A 144 6.58 -0.70 -8.06
N SER A 145 6.60 -1.93 -8.53
CA SER A 145 6.94 -3.11 -7.74
C SER A 145 8.39 -3.03 -7.28
N GLY A 146 8.65 -3.42 -6.04
CA GLY A 146 9.98 -3.34 -5.48
C GLY A 146 10.20 -4.22 -4.26
N THR A 147 11.33 -4.00 -3.60
CA THR A 147 11.65 -4.65 -2.33
C THR A 147 12.38 -3.70 -1.39
N ILE A 148 12.14 -3.83 -0.09
CA ILE A 148 12.93 -3.21 0.99
C ILE A 148 13.58 -4.33 1.79
N ASN A 149 14.91 -4.42 1.81
CA ASN A 149 15.73 -5.51 2.39
C ASN A 149 15.48 -6.93 1.88
N GLN A 150 14.31 -7.22 1.30
CA GLN A 150 13.80 -8.45 0.65
C GLN A 150 12.26 -8.50 0.73
N LEU A 151 11.65 -7.73 1.63
CA LEU A 151 10.21 -7.57 1.75
C LEU A 151 9.66 -7.00 0.44
N PRO A 152 8.79 -7.73 -0.29
CA PRO A 152 8.11 -7.17 -1.46
C PRO A 152 7.22 -6.00 -1.04
N VAL A 153 7.37 -4.88 -1.73
CA VAL A 153 6.54 -3.68 -1.54
C VAL A 153 6.13 -3.12 -2.90
N VAL A 154 5.15 -2.23 -2.89
CA VAL A 154 4.78 -1.42 -4.05
C VAL A 154 4.99 0.02 -3.65
N PHE A 155 5.84 0.71 -4.39
CA PHE A 155 6.08 2.13 -4.18
C PHE A 155 5.11 2.94 -5.03
N MET A 156 4.43 3.92 -4.43
CA MET A 156 3.92 5.04 -5.20
C MET A 156 5.10 5.97 -5.53
N ILE A 157 5.20 6.38 -6.80
CA ILE A 157 6.22 7.34 -7.22
C ILE A 157 5.79 8.74 -6.77
N ASP A 158 6.58 9.37 -5.91
CA ASP A 158 6.26 10.67 -5.33
C ASP A 158 7.43 11.65 -5.51
N THR A 159 7.35 12.46 -6.55
CA THR A 159 8.35 13.51 -6.84
C THR A 159 8.28 14.69 -5.86
N GLY A 160 7.24 14.77 -5.03
CA GLY A 160 7.12 15.78 -3.96
C GLY A 160 7.79 15.35 -2.65
N ALA A 161 8.00 14.05 -2.44
CA ALA A 161 8.66 13.54 -1.25
C ALA A 161 10.18 13.71 -1.32
N THR A 162 10.79 14.29 -0.28
CA THR A 162 12.27 14.42 -0.18
C THR A 162 12.96 13.06 -0.06
N ASN A 163 12.40 12.17 0.76
CA ASN A 163 12.96 10.85 1.06
C ASN A 163 11.96 9.76 0.69
N VAL A 164 12.48 8.57 0.36
CA VAL A 164 11.69 7.33 0.46
C VAL A 164 11.04 7.29 1.84
N SER A 165 9.74 7.08 1.87
CA SER A 165 8.95 7.06 3.11
C SER A 165 8.16 5.76 3.20
N ILE A 166 8.11 5.16 4.38
CA ILE A 166 7.38 3.91 4.62
C ILE A 166 6.60 3.99 5.93
N SER A 167 5.53 3.20 6.03
CA SER A 167 4.80 3.04 7.29
C SER A 167 5.65 2.29 8.33
N SER A 168 5.34 2.50 9.61
CA SER A 168 5.93 1.70 10.71
C SER A 168 5.71 0.20 10.53
N GLU A 169 4.59 -0.21 9.92
CA GLU A 169 4.31 -1.61 9.64
C GLU A 169 5.30 -2.20 8.62
N VAL A 170 5.50 -1.51 7.50
CA VAL A 170 6.48 -1.90 6.48
C VAL A 170 7.88 -1.96 7.08
N ALA A 171 8.25 -0.98 7.91
CA ALA A 171 9.55 -0.96 8.57
C ALA A 171 9.77 -2.19 9.46
N SER A 172 8.77 -2.55 10.27
CA SER A 172 8.78 -3.74 11.12
C SER A 172 8.92 -5.03 10.29
N ARG A 173 8.11 -5.19 9.25
CA ARG A 173 8.13 -6.35 8.35
C ARG A 173 9.43 -6.45 7.53
N ALA A 174 10.06 -5.32 7.23
CA ALA A 174 11.35 -5.25 6.54
C ALA A 174 12.55 -5.47 7.48
N GLY A 175 12.29 -5.74 8.77
CA GLY A 175 13.32 -6.01 9.78
C GLY A 175 14.09 -4.77 10.25
N ILE A 176 13.54 -3.57 10.06
CA ILE A 176 14.19 -2.31 10.45
C ILE A 176 13.92 -2.09 11.95
N LYS A 177 14.93 -2.40 12.77
CA LYS A 177 14.83 -2.34 14.25
C LYS A 177 15.39 -1.05 14.88
N LYS A 178 16.23 -0.32 14.15
CA LYS A 178 16.91 0.89 14.63
C LYS A 178 16.65 2.02 13.67
N CYS A 179 16.26 3.16 14.20
CA CYS A 179 16.10 4.40 13.46
C CYS A 179 16.43 5.59 14.37
N SER A 180 16.79 6.70 13.76
CA SER A 180 17.11 7.95 14.45
C SER A 180 15.88 8.87 14.42
N PRO A 181 15.38 9.35 15.56
CA PRO A 181 14.24 10.27 15.59
C PRO A 181 14.48 11.51 14.72
N LYS A 182 13.45 11.94 13.99
CA LYS A 182 13.49 13.10 13.11
C LYS A 182 12.12 13.77 13.05
N LEU A 183 12.08 15.08 13.20
CA LEU A 183 10.87 15.85 12.91
C LEU A 183 10.78 16.07 11.40
N VAL A 184 9.68 15.63 10.80
CA VAL A 184 9.42 15.74 9.36
C VAL A 184 8.24 16.67 9.13
N SER A 185 8.40 17.65 8.26
CA SER A 185 7.29 18.52 7.86
C SER A 185 6.53 17.87 6.71
N THR A 186 5.22 17.77 6.85
CA THR A 186 4.30 17.23 5.84
C THR A 186 3.21 18.25 5.53
N ALA A 187 2.40 17.98 4.50
CA ALA A 187 1.23 18.81 4.20
C ALA A 187 0.25 18.93 5.37
N ASN A 188 0.21 17.92 6.26
CA ASN A 188 -0.66 17.89 7.44
C ASN A 188 0.04 18.40 8.72
N GLY A 189 1.18 19.08 8.58
CA GLY A 189 1.99 19.59 9.68
C GLY A 189 3.19 18.71 10.02
N ASN A 190 3.80 18.97 11.18
CA ASN A 190 5.01 18.29 11.61
C ASN A 190 4.69 16.94 12.26
N VAL A 191 5.44 15.90 11.87
CA VAL A 191 5.29 14.54 12.36
C VAL A 191 6.60 14.09 13.00
N ASN A 192 6.50 13.52 14.21
CA ASN A 192 7.61 12.82 14.84
C ASN A 192 7.81 11.48 14.11
N ALA A 193 8.80 11.44 13.23
CA ALA A 193 9.19 10.28 12.45
C ALA A 193 10.54 9.75 12.94
N CYS A 194 11.07 8.74 12.26
CA CYS A 194 12.48 8.39 12.40
C CYS A 194 13.08 7.99 11.06
N THR A 195 14.39 8.08 10.90
CA THR A 195 15.09 7.68 9.68
C THR A 195 16.00 6.49 9.91
N ALA A 196 16.11 5.63 8.90
CA ALA A 196 17.02 4.50 8.90
C ALA A 196 17.73 4.39 7.55
N ILE A 197 18.95 3.84 7.55
CA ILE A 197 19.62 3.42 6.32
C ILE A 197 19.21 1.99 6.01
N VAL A 198 18.55 1.81 4.88
CA VAL A 198 18.15 0.50 4.38
C VAL A 198 19.25 -0.04 3.46
N PRO A 199 19.86 -1.19 3.78
CA PRO A 199 20.92 -1.78 2.98
C PRO A 199 20.58 -1.94 1.50
N LYS A 200 19.33 -2.33 1.19
CA LYS A 200 18.94 -2.60 -0.19
C LYS A 200 17.48 -2.25 -0.48
N ILE A 201 17.27 -1.43 -1.51
CA ILE A 201 15.97 -1.17 -2.10
C ILE A 201 15.99 -1.56 -3.58
N THR A 202 14.91 -2.14 -4.07
CA THR A 202 14.70 -2.35 -5.50
C THR A 202 13.38 -1.74 -5.94
N PHE A 203 13.33 -1.24 -7.17
CA PHE A 203 12.10 -0.86 -7.86
C PHE A 203 12.28 -1.17 -9.35
N GLY A 204 11.32 -1.87 -9.96
CA GLY A 204 11.52 -2.52 -11.25
C GLY A 204 12.76 -3.43 -11.25
N LYS A 205 13.75 -3.12 -12.09
CA LYS A 205 15.05 -3.81 -12.14
C LYS A 205 16.20 -3.01 -11.53
N PHE A 206 15.93 -1.80 -11.03
CA PHE A 206 16.93 -0.98 -10.39
C PHE A 206 17.22 -1.49 -8.97
N LYS A 207 18.49 -1.46 -8.59
CA LYS A 207 18.98 -1.86 -7.27
C LYS A 207 19.73 -0.67 -6.68
N LEU A 208 19.39 -0.33 -5.46
CA LEU A 208 19.95 0.79 -4.72
C LEU A 208 20.43 0.26 -3.39
N ASP A 209 21.65 0.63 -3.02
CA ASP A 209 22.24 0.25 -1.76
C ASP A 209 22.30 1.45 -0.81
N ASN A 210 22.17 1.18 0.49
CA ASN A 210 22.31 2.18 1.56
C ASN A 210 21.39 3.41 1.40
N VAL A 211 20.10 3.18 1.16
CA VAL A 211 19.11 4.24 0.96
C VAL A 211 18.60 4.74 2.29
N GLU A 212 18.62 6.06 2.51
CA GLU A 212 17.94 6.68 3.65
C GLU A 212 16.41 6.60 3.46
N VAL A 213 15.72 6.04 4.44
CA VAL A 213 14.27 5.89 4.47
C VAL A 213 13.70 6.55 5.72
N THR A 214 12.63 7.32 5.55
CA THR A 214 11.83 7.88 6.64
C THR A 214 10.71 6.90 7.01
N ILE A 215 10.62 6.56 8.29
CA ILE A 215 9.56 5.74 8.87
C ILE A 215 8.52 6.68 9.47
N MET A 216 7.31 6.64 8.91
CA MET A 216 6.20 7.52 9.25
C MET A 216 5.15 6.73 10.06
N PRO A 217 4.82 7.14 11.30
CA PRO A 217 3.89 6.37 12.14
C PRO A 217 2.44 6.36 11.66
N ASN A 218 1.99 7.45 11.02
CA ASN A 218 0.60 7.64 10.56
C ASN A 218 0.54 7.88 9.05
N MET A 219 1.28 7.08 8.29
CA MET A 219 1.32 7.20 6.83
C MET A 219 0.09 6.57 6.20
N SER A 220 -0.62 7.31 5.35
CA SER A 220 -1.78 6.78 4.63
C SER A 220 -1.39 5.75 3.57
N SER A 221 -0.24 5.93 2.91
CA SER A 221 0.30 4.96 1.95
C SER A 221 1.38 4.08 2.60
N ASP A 222 1.51 2.83 2.15
CA ASP A 222 2.52 1.91 2.70
C ASP A 222 3.96 2.31 2.36
N SER A 223 4.21 2.82 1.15
CA SER A 223 5.56 3.13 0.66
C SER A 223 5.55 4.18 -0.47
N LEU A 224 6.37 5.22 -0.32
CA LEU A 224 6.62 6.26 -1.32
C LEU A 224 8.07 6.19 -1.78
N LEU A 225 8.31 6.29 -3.08
CA LEU A 225 9.65 6.46 -3.64
C LEU A 225 9.90 7.96 -3.86
N GLY A 226 10.75 8.55 -3.01
CA GLY A 226 11.03 9.99 -3.01
C GLY A 226 12.28 10.40 -3.80
N MET A 227 12.53 11.71 -3.79
CA MET A 227 13.56 12.38 -4.58
C MET A 227 15.00 12.03 -4.18
N ASN A 228 15.27 11.56 -2.96
CA ASN A 228 16.61 11.05 -2.61
C ASN A 228 17.04 9.86 -3.48
N VAL A 229 16.07 9.11 -4.01
CA VAL A 229 16.27 8.06 -5.02
C VAL A 229 16.04 8.60 -6.43
N LEU A 230 14.87 9.20 -6.68
CA LEU A 230 14.41 9.55 -8.03
C LEU A 230 15.32 10.54 -8.75
N LYS A 231 16.01 11.43 -8.03
CA LYS A 231 16.95 12.41 -8.61
C LYS A 231 18.09 11.78 -9.41
N ASN A 232 18.39 10.50 -9.19
CA ASN A 232 19.46 9.78 -9.87
C ASN A 232 19.01 9.18 -11.22
N PHE A 233 17.75 9.38 -11.61
CA PHE A 233 17.16 8.85 -12.83
C PHE A 233 16.63 9.97 -13.72
N ARG A 234 16.57 9.71 -15.03
CA ARG A 234 15.80 10.53 -15.96
C ARG A 234 14.34 10.09 -15.87
N ILE A 235 13.44 11.05 -15.69
CA ILE A 235 11.99 10.82 -15.64
C ILE A 235 11.34 11.60 -16.78
N GLU A 236 10.56 10.91 -17.59
CA GLU A 236 9.79 11.49 -18.68
C GLU A 236 8.33 11.05 -18.56
N GLN A 237 7.40 11.98 -18.77
CA GLN A 237 5.99 11.65 -18.88
C GLN A 237 5.54 11.88 -20.32
N VAL A 238 4.99 10.84 -20.94
CA VAL A 238 4.43 10.90 -22.29
C VAL A 238 3.02 10.32 -22.24
N GLY A 239 2.01 11.20 -22.28
CA GLY A 239 0.62 10.81 -22.05
C GLY A 239 0.42 10.25 -20.64
N ASN A 240 -0.07 9.01 -20.56
CA ASN A 240 -0.31 8.26 -19.32
C ASN A 240 0.83 7.29 -18.97
N ILE A 241 2.01 7.45 -19.56
CA ILE A 241 3.19 6.63 -19.27
C ILE A 241 4.26 7.49 -18.61
N MET A 242 4.72 7.08 -17.44
CA MET A 242 5.95 7.57 -16.83
C MET A 242 7.10 6.64 -17.17
N ARG A 243 8.13 7.17 -17.80
CA ARG A 243 9.38 6.47 -18.10
C ARG A 243 10.46 6.91 -17.13
N ILE A 244 11.04 5.95 -16.43
CA ILE A 244 12.19 6.14 -15.55
C ILE A 244 13.37 5.37 -16.16
N SER A 245 14.49 6.06 -16.42
CA SER A 245 15.70 5.42 -16.96
C SER A 245 16.97 5.83 -16.22
N SER A 246 17.91 4.88 -16.09
CA SER A 246 19.26 5.21 -15.64
C SER A 246 19.94 6.12 -16.66
N GLN A 247 20.75 7.07 -16.20
CA GLN A 247 21.60 7.88 -17.08
C GLN A 247 22.58 7.01 -17.88
#